data_AF-A0A160VTV4-F1
#
_entry.id   AF-A0A160VTV4-F1
#
_cell.length_a   1.000
_cell.length_b   1.000
_cell.length_c   1.000
_cell.angle_alpha   90.00
_cell.angle_beta   90.00
_cell.angle_gamma   90.00
#
_symmetry.space_group_name_H-M   'P 1'
#
loop_
_entity.id
_entity.type
_entity.pdbx_description
1 polymer ?
#
loop_
_entity_poly.entity_id
_entity_poly.type
_entity_poly.pdbx_seq_one_letter_code
_entity_poly.pdbx_strand_id
1 'polypeptide(L)'
;MKFVRVILLVLLLASFSLGCISSNQTQSQTQISSSTGTQGTMAQTPSSTTTQDWLQGLDKSKFHFYIYGLDTCPHCQKMKKLLPEYFGNGSLTFYEVRSNEKNFQIYYNFSRLIGVQGVPLIGVFYDGKLYAIIEGEIDPKLIPKIVKEAMKNKGVILIISAGQYILPFNNTKAVSAINNMTRWFREGVPES
;
A
#
# COMPACT_ATOMS: atom_id res chain seq x y z
N MET A 1 -27.27 -38.26 -4.83
CA MET A 1 -25.88 -38.08 -4.37
C MET A 1 -25.91 -37.50 -2.96
N LYS A 2 -25.08 -38.05 -2.06
CA LYS A 2 -25.20 -37.95 -0.59
C LYS A 2 -24.77 -36.57 -0.08
N PHE A 3 -25.57 -35.98 0.81
CA PHE A 3 -25.24 -34.76 1.55
C PHE A 3 -24.19 -35.07 2.62
N VAL A 4 -22.99 -34.50 2.48
CA VAL A 4 -21.93 -34.58 3.50
C VAL A 4 -22.10 -33.39 4.44
N ARG A 5 -22.34 -33.69 5.72
CA ARG A 5 -22.41 -32.71 6.81
C ARG A 5 -20.99 -32.33 7.22
N VAL A 6 -20.64 -31.05 7.08
CA VAL A 6 -19.38 -30.50 7.59
C VAL A 6 -19.58 -30.10 9.05
N ILE A 7 -18.81 -30.72 9.94
CA ILE A 7 -18.79 -30.44 11.38
C ILE A 7 -17.91 -29.20 11.61
N LEU A 8 -18.51 -28.17 12.20
CA LEU A 8 -17.89 -26.93 12.66
C LEU A 8 -17.19 -27.19 13.99
N LEU A 9 -15.88 -26.96 14.07
CA LEU A 9 -15.11 -27.07 15.31
C LEU A 9 -14.63 -25.67 15.71
N VAL A 10 -15.34 -25.09 16.68
CA VAL A 10 -15.04 -23.79 17.30
C VAL A 10 -14.02 -24.01 18.41
N LEU A 11 -12.80 -23.48 18.25
CA LEU A 11 -11.79 -23.42 19.30
C LEU A 11 -11.73 -21.98 19.84
N LEU A 12 -12.40 -21.80 20.97
CA LEU A 12 -12.25 -20.67 21.88
C LEU A 12 -10.88 -20.77 22.58
N LEU A 13 -10.02 -19.77 22.40
CA LEU A 13 -8.92 -19.54 23.33
C LEU A 13 -8.93 -18.08 23.80
N ALA A 14 -8.92 -17.99 25.13
CA ALA A 14 -9.19 -16.83 25.93
C ALA A 14 -8.05 -15.80 25.91
N SER A 15 -8.50 -14.56 26.05
CA SER A 15 -7.78 -13.33 26.34
C SER A 15 -6.87 -13.40 27.57
N PHE A 16 -5.64 -12.91 27.41
CA PHE A 16 -4.86 -12.33 28.52
C PHE A 16 -4.78 -10.82 28.35
N SER A 17 -5.31 -10.13 29.35
CA SER A 17 -5.32 -8.68 29.51
C SER A 17 -4.29 -8.24 30.55
N LEU A 18 -3.83 -6.99 30.40
CA LEU A 18 -3.20 -6.11 31.41
C LEU A 18 -1.71 -6.42 31.72
N GLY A 19 -0.80 -5.44 31.78
CA GLY A 19 -1.02 -4.00 31.83
C GLY A 19 0.26 -3.18 31.68
N CYS A 20 0.04 -1.90 31.42
CA CYS A 20 1.03 -0.84 31.50
C CYS A 20 1.25 -0.46 32.97
N ILE A 21 2.50 -0.27 33.39
CA ILE A 21 2.83 0.62 34.51
C ILE A 21 3.92 1.58 34.06
N SER A 22 3.53 2.84 34.08
CA SER A 22 4.34 4.04 33.96
C SER A 22 5.21 4.22 35.21
N SER A 23 6.48 4.57 35.03
CA SER A 23 7.28 5.25 36.06
C SER A 23 8.01 6.40 35.37
N ASN A 24 7.71 7.60 35.83
CA ASN A 24 8.21 8.86 35.31
C ASN A 24 8.91 9.56 36.47
N GLN A 25 10.24 9.72 36.41
CA GLN A 25 11.02 10.79 37.05
C GLN A 25 12.50 10.46 36.92
N THR A 26 13.26 11.28 36.19
CA THR A 26 14.57 11.80 36.63
C THR A 26 14.91 13.03 35.80
N GLN A 27 14.79 14.17 36.49
CA GLN A 27 15.67 15.34 36.54
C GLN A 27 16.43 15.81 35.29
N SER A 28 16.15 17.09 35.01
CA SER A 28 16.87 18.06 34.20
C SER A 28 18.38 18.08 34.44
N GLN A 29 19.15 18.21 33.36
CA GLN A 29 20.36 19.04 33.35
C GLN A 29 20.43 19.85 32.06
N THR A 30 20.34 21.17 32.25
CA THR A 30 20.70 22.22 31.32
C THR A 30 22.22 22.31 31.28
N GLN A 31 22.84 22.21 30.10
CA GLN A 31 24.15 22.80 29.86
C GLN A 31 24.10 23.62 28.57
N ILE A 32 24.11 24.93 28.76
CA ILE A 32 24.40 25.94 27.75
C ILE A 32 25.92 26.10 27.78
N SER A 33 26.59 25.78 26.67
CA SER A 33 27.97 26.17 26.42
C SER A 33 28.02 26.87 25.07
N SER A 34 28.11 28.19 25.14
CA SER A 34 28.44 29.09 24.05
C SER A 34 29.94 29.08 23.80
N SER A 35 30.35 28.71 22.58
CA SER A 35 31.69 29.05 22.06
C SER A 35 31.57 29.57 20.64
N THR A 36 31.81 30.88 20.51
CA THR A 36 32.02 31.58 19.25
C THR A 36 33.48 31.39 18.84
N GLY A 37 33.71 30.81 17.66
CA GLY A 37 35.03 30.65 17.07
C GLY A 37 34.94 30.63 15.55
N THR A 38 35.33 31.75 14.94
CA THR A 38 35.44 31.95 13.50
C THR A 38 36.72 31.31 12.96
N GLN A 39 36.65 30.47 11.92
CA GLN A 39 37.63 30.43 10.82
C GLN A 39 37.21 29.42 9.76
N GLY A 40 37.18 29.86 8.51
CA GLY A 40 36.72 29.07 7.37
C GLY A 40 37.74 28.06 6.88
N THR A 41 37.29 27.11 6.08
CA THR A 41 38.06 26.48 5.00
C THR A 41 37.09 25.88 4.00
N MET A 42 37.35 26.11 2.71
CA MET A 42 36.74 25.41 1.59
C MET A 42 36.92 23.90 1.76
N ALA A 43 35.88 23.10 1.51
CA ALA A 43 35.92 21.94 0.63
C ALA A 43 34.72 21.00 0.86
N GLN A 44 34.29 20.40 -0.24
CA GLN A 44 33.44 19.21 -0.36
C GLN A 44 31.97 19.43 0.00
N THR A 45 31.16 19.73 -1.04
CA THR A 45 29.79 19.24 -1.11
C THR A 45 29.84 17.72 -0.98
N PRO A 46 29.35 17.10 0.11
CA PRO A 46 29.01 15.70 0.07
C PRO A 46 27.77 15.68 -0.81
N SER A 47 27.90 15.15 -2.03
CA SER A 47 26.73 14.67 -2.76
C SER A 47 26.12 13.58 -1.89
N SER A 48 25.18 13.98 -1.03
CA SER A 48 24.43 13.10 -0.15
C SER A 48 23.42 12.33 -0.99
N THR A 49 23.91 11.48 -1.88
CA THR A 49 23.10 10.39 -2.41
C THR A 49 23.15 9.30 -1.34
N THR A 50 22.50 9.57 -0.20
CA THR A 50 21.97 8.50 0.64
C THR A 50 20.85 7.89 -0.19
N THR A 51 21.22 7.00 -1.12
CA THR A 51 20.27 6.22 -1.91
C THR A 51 19.32 5.60 -0.91
N GLN A 52 18.04 5.97 -0.98
CA GLN A 52 17.03 5.46 -0.08
C GLN A 52 16.93 3.94 -0.28
N ASP A 53 17.64 3.17 0.54
CA ASP A 53 17.80 1.71 0.41
C ASP A 53 16.45 0.97 0.34
N TRP A 54 15.44 1.54 1.00
CA TRP A 54 14.06 1.03 0.96
C TRP A 54 13.42 1.06 -0.44
N LEU A 55 13.94 1.85 -1.40
CA LEU A 55 13.46 1.88 -2.79
C LEU A 55 13.93 0.68 -3.63
N GLN A 56 14.88 -0.13 -3.15
CA GLN A 56 15.33 -1.35 -3.84
C GLN A 56 15.84 -1.08 -5.28
N GLY A 57 16.47 0.08 -5.48
CA GLY A 57 16.95 0.54 -6.78
C GLY A 57 15.87 0.99 -7.77
N LEU A 58 14.61 1.15 -7.32
CA LEU A 58 13.53 1.71 -8.12
C LEU A 58 13.51 3.24 -8.01
N ASP A 59 13.08 3.90 -9.09
CA ASP A 59 12.88 5.35 -9.10
C ASP A 59 11.50 5.68 -8.50
N LYS A 60 11.48 6.40 -7.38
CA LYS A 60 10.23 6.77 -6.71
C LYS A 60 9.27 7.56 -7.60
N SER A 61 9.78 8.34 -8.57
CA SER A 61 8.96 9.18 -9.47
C SER A 61 8.13 8.36 -10.47
N LYS A 62 8.49 7.09 -10.67
CA LYS A 62 7.78 6.16 -11.56
C LYS A 62 6.59 5.47 -10.88
N PHE A 63 6.41 5.66 -9.58
CA PHE A 63 5.27 5.09 -8.86
C PHE A 63 4.02 5.93 -9.06
N HIS A 64 2.90 5.24 -9.26
CA HIS A 64 1.58 5.84 -9.15
C HIS A 64 0.64 4.89 -8.40
N PHE A 65 -0.26 5.45 -7.61
CA PHE A 65 -1.19 4.73 -6.78
C PHE A 65 -2.60 5.15 -7.13
N TYR A 66 -3.47 4.19 -7.37
CA TYR A 66 -4.90 4.42 -7.52
C TYR A 66 -5.61 3.82 -6.33
N ILE A 67 -6.38 4.61 -5.60
CA ILE A 67 -7.12 4.15 -4.43
C ILE A 67 -8.61 4.25 -4.71
N TYR A 68 -9.32 3.12 -4.62
CA TYR A 68 -10.76 3.14 -4.37
C TYR A 68 -10.98 3.11 -2.85
N GLY A 69 -11.67 4.11 -2.33
CA GLY A 69 -11.84 4.26 -0.89
C GLY A 69 -13.00 5.17 -0.53
N LEU A 70 -13.09 5.49 0.76
CA LEU A 70 -14.10 6.38 1.32
C LEU A 70 -13.46 7.60 1.95
N ASP A 71 -14.00 8.78 1.71
CA ASP A 71 -13.48 10.02 2.30
C ASP A 71 -13.67 10.05 3.82
N THR A 72 -14.66 9.32 4.34
CA THR A 72 -14.87 9.19 5.80
C THR A 72 -14.09 8.05 6.43
N CYS A 73 -13.30 7.27 5.68
CA CYS A 73 -12.58 6.11 6.21
C CYS A 73 -11.19 6.53 6.71
N PRO A 74 -10.87 6.34 8.01
CA PRO A 74 -9.55 6.70 8.56
C PRO A 74 -8.39 6.00 7.84
N HIS A 75 -8.54 4.73 7.48
CA HIS A 75 -7.52 3.96 6.76
C HIS A 75 -7.28 4.52 5.34
N CYS A 76 -8.34 4.94 4.65
CA CYS A 76 -8.22 5.60 3.36
C CYS A 76 -7.49 6.95 3.48
N GLN A 77 -7.88 7.77 4.47
CA GLN A 77 -7.23 9.07 4.70
C GLN A 77 -5.76 8.93 5.05
N LYS A 78 -5.41 7.94 5.88
CA LYS A 78 -4.02 7.63 6.19
C LYS A 78 -3.23 7.30 4.92
N MET A 79 -3.76 6.43 4.05
CA MET A 79 -3.03 6.08 2.82
C MET A 79 -2.98 7.22 1.79
N LYS A 80 -4.05 8.04 1.69
CA LYS A 80 -4.07 9.26 0.89
C LYS A 80 -2.97 10.24 1.28
N LYS A 81 -2.57 10.26 2.56
CA LYS A 81 -1.49 11.10 3.08
C LYS A 81 -0.11 10.44 2.91
N LEU A 82 0.03 9.19 3.34
CA LEU A 82 1.33 8.52 3.41
C LEU A 82 1.95 8.24 2.04
N LEU A 83 1.17 7.83 1.03
CA LEU A 83 1.74 7.49 -0.28
C LEU A 83 2.37 8.73 -0.96
N PRO A 84 1.69 9.89 -1.05
CA PRO A 84 2.30 11.10 -1.56
C PRO A 84 3.53 11.59 -0.76
N GLU A 85 3.54 11.43 0.56
CA GLU A 85 4.70 11.81 1.39
C GLU A 85 5.97 11.02 1.02
N TYR A 86 5.82 9.74 0.68
CA TYR A 86 6.95 8.87 0.33
C TYR A 86 7.34 8.94 -1.16
N PHE A 87 6.35 9.04 -2.05
CA PHE A 87 6.57 8.88 -3.50
C PHE A 87 6.39 10.19 -4.29
N GLY A 88 5.91 11.26 -3.65
CA GLY A 88 5.72 12.59 -4.22
C GLY A 88 4.24 12.96 -4.41
N ASN A 89 3.93 14.27 -4.37
CA ASN A 89 2.56 14.80 -4.36
C ASN A 89 1.68 14.35 -5.55
N GLY A 90 2.28 14.09 -6.72
CA GLY A 90 1.56 13.65 -7.91
C GLY A 90 1.35 12.13 -8.03
N SER A 91 1.81 11.35 -7.06
CA SER A 91 1.82 9.88 -7.14
C SER A 91 0.48 9.21 -6.86
N LEU A 92 -0.58 9.96 -6.56
CA LEU A 92 -1.85 9.39 -6.08
C LEU A 92 -3.06 9.91 -6.85
N THR A 93 -3.94 8.98 -7.23
CA THR A 93 -5.32 9.25 -7.62
C THR A 93 -6.27 8.56 -6.64
N PHE A 94 -7.23 9.31 -6.10
CA PHE A 94 -8.22 8.79 -5.18
C PHE A 94 -9.61 8.82 -5.80
N TYR A 95 -10.29 7.68 -5.79
CA TYR A 95 -11.65 7.47 -6.24
C TYR A 95 -12.54 7.24 -5.01
N GLU A 96 -13.35 8.24 -4.65
CA GLU A 96 -14.40 8.08 -3.66
C GLU A 96 -15.49 7.18 -4.25
N VAL A 97 -15.76 6.07 -3.58
CA VAL A 97 -16.72 5.02 -3.90
C VAL A 97 -18.15 5.39 -3.46
N ARG A 98 -18.37 5.99 -2.29
CA ARG A 98 -19.73 6.14 -1.74
C ARG A 98 -20.57 7.20 -2.45
N SER A 99 -19.97 8.33 -2.80
CA SER A 99 -20.69 9.46 -3.41
C SER A 99 -20.61 9.48 -4.94
N ASN A 100 -19.97 8.47 -5.55
CA ASN A 100 -19.81 8.36 -7.00
C ASN A 100 -20.19 6.97 -7.49
N GLU A 101 -21.37 6.88 -8.11
CA GLU A 101 -21.94 5.63 -8.61
C GLU A 101 -21.01 4.89 -9.57
N LYS A 102 -20.32 5.62 -10.47
CA LYS A 102 -19.39 5.02 -11.42
C LYS A 102 -18.22 4.35 -10.71
N ASN A 103 -17.66 4.99 -9.68
CA ASN A 103 -16.59 4.42 -8.87
C ASN A 103 -17.09 3.23 -8.04
N PHE A 104 -18.33 3.29 -7.54
CA PHE A 104 -18.97 2.17 -6.84
C PHE A 104 -19.09 0.93 -7.73
N GLN A 105 -19.58 1.09 -8.96
CA GLN A 105 -19.68 -0.02 -9.91
C GLN A 105 -18.31 -0.61 -10.25
N ILE A 106 -17.29 0.22 -10.41
CA ILE A 106 -15.92 -0.27 -10.64
C ILE A 106 -15.38 -1.02 -9.42
N TYR A 107 -15.55 -0.48 -8.22
CA TYR A 107 -15.19 -1.18 -6.97
C TYR A 107 -15.88 -2.53 -6.86
N TYR A 108 -17.16 -2.61 -7.23
CA TYR A 108 -17.92 -3.86 -7.24
C TYR A 108 -17.35 -4.89 -8.23
N ASN A 109 -16.80 -4.46 -9.37
CA ASN A 109 -16.11 -5.37 -10.29
C ASN A 109 -14.86 -6.00 -9.64
N PHE A 110 -14.09 -5.24 -8.87
CA PHE A 110 -12.99 -5.80 -8.06
C PHE A 110 -13.49 -6.81 -7.03
N SER A 111 -14.58 -6.49 -6.32
CA SER A 111 -15.17 -7.41 -5.34
C SER A 111 -15.61 -8.72 -5.98
N ARG A 112 -16.22 -8.68 -7.17
CA ARG A 112 -16.63 -9.90 -7.90
C ARG A 112 -15.46 -10.70 -8.48
N LEU A 113 -14.45 -10.02 -9.03
CA LEU A 113 -13.36 -10.67 -9.75
C LEU A 113 -12.32 -11.28 -8.81
N ILE A 114 -11.92 -10.54 -7.77
CA ILE A 114 -10.83 -10.92 -6.87
C ILE A 114 -11.25 -11.01 -5.40
N GLY A 115 -12.52 -10.78 -5.05
CA GLY A 115 -13.02 -11.02 -3.70
C GLY A 115 -12.63 -9.96 -2.66
N VAL A 116 -12.38 -8.72 -3.09
CA VAL A 116 -12.13 -7.58 -2.18
C VAL A 116 -13.39 -7.29 -1.36
N GLN A 117 -13.21 -7.02 -0.06
CA GLN A 117 -14.31 -6.81 0.90
C GLN A 117 -14.24 -5.44 1.58
N GLY A 118 -13.08 -4.80 1.62
CA GLY A 118 -12.84 -3.55 2.32
C GLY A 118 -12.09 -2.50 1.52
N VAL A 119 -11.96 -1.33 2.14
CA VAL A 119 -11.24 -0.16 1.63
C VAL A 119 -10.14 0.28 2.61
N PRO A 120 -9.06 0.92 2.15
CA PRO A 120 -8.76 1.27 0.75
C PRO A 120 -8.39 0.04 -0.09
N LEU A 121 -8.82 0.03 -1.35
CA LEU A 121 -8.28 -0.86 -2.38
C LEU A 121 -7.27 -0.08 -3.22
N ILE A 122 -6.01 -0.50 -3.18
CA ILE A 122 -4.87 0.23 -3.72
C ILE A 122 -4.28 -0.53 -4.91
N GLY A 123 -4.32 0.06 -6.10
CA GLY A 123 -3.54 -0.38 -7.24
C GLY A 123 -2.15 0.27 -7.23
N VAL A 124 -1.10 -0.55 -7.18
CA VAL A 124 0.30 -0.11 -7.20
C VAL A 124 0.84 -0.21 -8.61
N PHE A 125 1.10 0.94 -9.22
CA PHE A 125 1.69 1.05 -10.55
C PHE A 125 3.14 1.51 -10.45
N TYR A 126 3.97 0.95 -11.33
CA TYR A 126 5.34 1.40 -11.55
C TYR A 126 5.60 1.47 -13.04
N ASP A 127 6.07 2.62 -13.52
CA ASP A 127 6.32 2.88 -14.95
C ASP A 127 5.09 2.58 -15.83
N GLY A 128 3.91 2.99 -15.33
CA GLY A 128 2.63 2.80 -16.02
C GLY A 128 2.05 1.38 -16.01
N LYS A 129 2.72 0.41 -15.36
CA LYS A 129 2.28 -0.99 -15.28
C LYS A 129 1.83 -1.37 -13.86
N LEU A 130 0.72 -2.12 -13.77
CA LEU A 130 0.22 -2.68 -12.52
C LEU A 130 1.14 -3.80 -12.02
N TYR A 131 1.55 -3.73 -10.75
CA TYR A 131 2.40 -4.73 -10.10
C TYR A 131 1.82 -5.32 -8.82
N ALA A 132 0.96 -4.56 -8.12
CA ALA A 132 0.25 -5.11 -6.98
C ALA A 132 -1.14 -4.50 -6.81
N ILE A 133 -2.02 -5.27 -6.17
CA ILE A 133 -3.30 -4.80 -5.64
C ILE A 133 -3.32 -5.15 -4.16
N ILE A 134 -3.61 -4.15 -3.33
CA ILE A 134 -3.51 -4.25 -1.89
C ILE A 134 -4.84 -3.76 -1.28
N GLU A 135 -5.45 -4.60 -0.45
CA GLU A 135 -6.61 -4.24 0.36
C GLU A 135 -6.15 -3.85 1.77
N GLY A 136 -6.52 -2.64 2.21
CA GLY A 136 -6.17 -2.10 3.52
C GLY A 136 -4.91 -1.24 3.52
N GLU A 137 -4.40 -0.99 4.73
CA GLU A 137 -3.20 -0.17 4.92
C GLU A 137 -1.92 -0.96 4.63
N ILE A 138 -0.90 -0.25 4.15
CA ILE A 138 0.45 -0.80 3.99
C ILE A 138 1.50 0.24 4.33
N ASP A 139 2.62 -0.19 4.93
CA ASP A 139 3.81 0.64 5.07
C ASP A 139 4.36 0.99 3.67
N PRO A 140 4.41 2.28 3.29
CA PRO A 140 4.98 2.72 2.01
C PRO A 140 6.36 2.14 1.70
N LYS A 141 7.18 1.87 2.73
CA LYS A 141 8.54 1.33 2.56
C LYS A 141 8.56 -0.12 2.04
N LEU A 142 7.47 -0.87 2.19
CA LEU A 142 7.38 -2.25 1.71
C LEU A 142 6.99 -2.34 0.22
N ILE A 143 6.39 -1.28 -0.33
CA ILE A 143 5.86 -1.26 -1.70
C ILE A 143 6.95 -1.54 -2.74
N PRO A 144 8.17 -0.93 -2.69
CA PRO A 144 9.21 -1.23 -3.66
C PRO A 144 9.62 -2.71 -3.66
N LYS A 145 9.70 -3.32 -2.48
CA LYS A 145 9.99 -4.77 -2.35
C LYS A 145 8.89 -5.61 -3.00
N ILE A 146 7.62 -5.26 -2.82
CA ILE A 146 6.49 -5.94 -3.47
C ILE A 146 6.58 -5.81 -4.99
N VAL A 147 6.86 -4.62 -5.51
CA VAL A 147 7.02 -4.40 -6.95
C VAL A 147 8.18 -5.24 -7.51
N LYS A 148 9.32 -5.30 -6.81
CA LYS A 148 10.45 -6.15 -7.22
C LYS A 148 10.08 -7.63 -7.24
N GLU A 149 9.33 -8.11 -6.25
CA GLU A 149 8.88 -9.50 -6.22
C GLU A 149 7.88 -9.80 -7.35
N ALA A 150 6.97 -8.86 -7.66
CA ALA A 150 6.06 -8.98 -8.80
C ALA A 150 6.80 -9.02 -10.15
N MET A 151 7.84 -8.18 -10.32
CA MET A 151 8.72 -8.20 -11.48
C MET A 151 9.44 -9.54 -11.63
N LYS A 152 10.02 -10.05 -10.54
CA LYS A 152 10.72 -11.35 -10.50
C LYS A 152 9.82 -12.51 -10.87
N ASN A 153 8.58 -12.52 -10.35
CA ASN A 153 7.61 -13.57 -10.63
C ASN A 153 6.81 -13.36 -11.92
N LYS A 154 7.12 -12.30 -12.69
CA LYS A 154 6.45 -11.97 -13.95
C LYS A 154 4.92 -11.96 -13.79
N GLY A 155 4.42 -11.21 -12.81
CA GLY A 155 2.99 -11.16 -12.52
C GLY A 155 2.56 -9.93 -11.72
N VAL A 156 1.32 -9.98 -11.23
CA VAL A 156 0.74 -9.01 -10.29
C VAL A 156 0.49 -9.72 -8.95
N ILE A 157 0.95 -9.10 -7.87
CA ILE A 157 0.72 -9.62 -6.51
C ILE A 157 -0.61 -9.08 -5.98
N LEU A 158 -1.46 -9.96 -5.46
CA LEU A 158 -2.66 -9.59 -4.71
C LEU A 158 -2.37 -9.79 -3.22
N ILE A 159 -2.60 -8.77 -2.40
CA ILE A 159 -2.61 -8.84 -0.93
C ILE A 159 -3.98 -8.38 -0.50
N ILE A 160 -4.89 -9.33 -0.30
CA ILE A 160 -6.31 -9.06 -0.04
C ILE A 160 -6.79 -9.87 1.17
N SER A 161 -7.98 -9.56 1.68
CA SER A 161 -8.55 -10.24 2.86
C SER A 161 -8.65 -11.77 2.68
N ALA A 162 -8.82 -12.24 1.44
CA ALA A 162 -8.86 -13.67 1.12
C ALA A 162 -7.49 -14.38 1.19
N GLY A 163 -6.39 -13.62 1.11
CA GLY A 163 -5.04 -14.16 1.13
C GLY A 163 -4.07 -13.39 0.22
N GLN A 164 -2.89 -13.98 0.02
CA GLN A 164 -1.84 -13.47 -0.86
C GLN A 164 -1.70 -14.36 -2.08
N TYR A 165 -1.74 -13.77 -3.27
CA TYR A 165 -1.74 -14.49 -4.54
C TYR A 165 -0.81 -13.83 -5.56
N ILE A 166 -0.38 -14.60 -6.54
CA ILE A 166 0.31 -14.08 -7.73
C ILE A 166 -0.53 -14.42 -8.95
N LEU A 167 -0.88 -13.40 -9.73
CA LEU A 167 -1.47 -13.55 -11.05
C LEU A 167 -0.35 -13.49 -12.10
N PRO A 168 0.03 -14.62 -12.73
CA PRO A 168 1.18 -14.65 -13.62
C PRO A 168 0.83 -14.18 -15.03
N PHE A 169 1.75 -13.50 -15.72
CA PHE A 169 1.55 -12.99 -17.08
C PHE A 169 1.55 -14.09 -18.17
N ASN A 170 1.82 -15.35 -17.82
CA ASN A 170 1.80 -16.48 -18.75
C ASN A 170 0.48 -17.28 -18.72
N ASN A 171 -0.52 -16.83 -17.96
CA ASN A 171 -1.83 -17.46 -17.88
C ASN A 171 -2.89 -16.54 -18.50
N THR A 172 -3.60 -17.01 -19.53
CA THR A 172 -4.55 -16.18 -20.28
C THR A 172 -5.68 -15.63 -19.41
N LYS A 173 -6.20 -16.41 -18.45
CA LYS A 173 -7.24 -15.94 -17.52
C LYS A 173 -6.69 -14.86 -16.59
N ALA A 174 -5.48 -15.07 -16.05
CA ALA A 174 -4.81 -14.09 -15.21
C ALA A 174 -4.51 -12.79 -15.97
N VAL A 175 -4.01 -12.88 -17.21
CA VAL A 175 -3.75 -11.71 -18.07
C VAL A 175 -5.04 -10.95 -18.35
N SER A 176 -6.14 -11.64 -18.65
CA SER A 176 -7.44 -11.00 -18.84
C SER A 176 -7.88 -10.25 -17.57
N ALA A 177 -7.77 -10.88 -16.39
CA ALA A 177 -8.10 -10.26 -15.12
C ALA A 177 -7.21 -9.03 -14.84
N ILE A 178 -5.90 -9.13 -15.07
CA ILE A 178 -4.94 -8.03 -14.90
C ILE A 178 -5.27 -6.87 -15.83
N ASN A 179 -5.61 -7.14 -17.09
CA ASN A 179 -5.97 -6.10 -18.06
C ASN A 179 -7.24 -5.37 -17.63
N ASN A 180 -8.27 -6.09 -17.19
CA ASN A 180 -9.50 -5.49 -16.67
C ASN A 180 -9.21 -4.60 -15.46
N MET A 181 -8.49 -5.12 -14.45
CA MET A 181 -8.13 -4.36 -13.25
C MET A 181 -7.25 -3.14 -13.55
N THR A 182 -6.33 -3.27 -14.52
CA THR A 182 -5.50 -2.14 -14.99
C THR A 182 -6.37 -1.02 -15.56
N ARG A 183 -7.36 -1.36 -16.39
CA ARG A 183 -8.31 -0.38 -16.98
C ARG A 183 -9.18 0.25 -15.90
N TRP A 184 -9.69 -0.54 -14.96
CA TRP A 184 -10.51 -0.04 -13.85
C TRP A 184 -9.77 0.98 -12.99
N PHE A 185 -8.50 0.73 -12.67
CA PHE A 185 -7.69 1.70 -11.93
C PHE A 185 -7.34 2.94 -12.75
N ARG A 186 -6.80 2.76 -13.96
CA ARG A 186 -6.17 3.84 -14.72
C ARG A 186 -7.17 4.68 -15.53
N GLU A 187 -8.14 4.03 -16.14
CA GLU A 187 -9.08 4.67 -17.07
C GLU A 187 -10.40 5.01 -16.37
N GLY A 188 -10.66 4.41 -15.20
CA GLY A 188 -11.92 4.57 -14.49
C GLY A 188 -13.10 4.16 -15.36
N VAL A 189 -13.00 3.04 -16.07
CA VAL A 189 -14.06 2.52 -16.96
C VAL A 189 -14.62 1.24 -16.33
N PRO A 190 -15.94 1.08 -16.10
CA PRO A 190 -16.52 -0.16 -15.59
C PRO A 190 -16.46 -1.29 -16.63
N GLU A 191 -16.68 -2.55 -16.20
CA GLU A 191 -16.97 -3.63 -17.16
C GLU A 191 -18.18 -3.26 -18.03
N SER A 192 -18.03 -3.48 -19.33
CA SER A 192 -19.09 -3.36 -20.35
C SER A 192 -19.85 -4.65 -20.49
#